data_AF-A0A7X9C3J2-F1
#
_entry.id   AF-A0A7X9C3J2-F1
#
_cell.length_a   1.000
_cell.length_b   1.000
_cell.length_c   1.000
_cell.angle_alpha   90.00
_cell.angle_beta   90.00
_cell.angle_gamma   90.00
#
_symmetry.space_group_name_H-M   'P 1'
#
loop_
_entity.id
_entity.type
_entity.pdbx_description
1 polymer ?
#
loop_
_entity_poly.entity_id
_entity_poly.type
_entity_poly.pdbx_seq_one_letter_code
_entity_poly.pdbx_strand_id
1 'polypeptide(L)'
;MGRQAVDTYNKCHPKYGDTINPFNKTVDPSEFSPTLTTRPEGFKTAILPITSNYRLRKLTPKECWRLMGFRDEDIDKCYELKVSDSQLYKQAGNSIITYCIALLMEHLYKAQYDNTYVCTDEKILNNRRRIL
;
A
#
# COMPACT_ATOMS: atom_id res chain seq x y z
N MET A 1 -19.72 -8.27 1.33
CA MET A 1 -18.58 -8.16 2.28
C MET A 1 -18.70 -9.30 3.28
N GLY A 2 -17.59 -9.94 3.69
CA GLY A 2 -17.65 -11.18 4.46
C GLY A 2 -18.13 -10.96 5.90
N ARG A 3 -19.08 -11.78 6.36
CA ARG A 3 -19.65 -11.78 7.73
C ARG A 3 -18.56 -11.67 8.81
N GLN A 4 -17.46 -12.41 8.61
CA GLN A 4 -16.27 -12.40 9.46
C GLN A 4 -15.64 -11.02 9.72
N ALA A 5 -15.67 -10.11 8.73
CA ALA A 5 -15.11 -8.77 8.89
C ALA A 5 -15.96 -7.90 9.82
N VAL A 6 -17.28 -8.01 9.68
CA VAL A 6 -18.25 -7.32 10.54
C VAL A 6 -18.19 -7.90 11.96
N ASP A 7 -18.09 -9.22 12.08
CA ASP A 7 -17.95 -9.89 13.37
C ASP A 7 -16.66 -9.45 14.10
N THR A 8 -15.55 -9.33 13.36
CA THR A 8 -14.26 -8.86 13.91
C THR A 8 -14.35 -7.41 14.35
N TYR A 9 -14.99 -6.56 13.54
CA TYR A 9 -15.23 -5.16 13.85
C TYR A 9 -16.02 -4.99 15.16
N ASN A 10 -17.14 -5.72 15.29
CA ASN A 10 -17.99 -5.65 16.48
C ASN A 10 -17.31 -6.16 17.74
N LYS A 11 -16.36 -7.09 17.61
CA LYS A 11 -15.61 -7.64 18.75
C LYS A 11 -14.47 -6.73 19.20
N CYS A 12 -13.76 -6.12 18.27
CA CYS A 12 -12.50 -5.42 18.54
C CYS A 12 -12.63 -3.89 18.64
N HIS A 13 -13.76 -3.31 18.22
CA HIS A 13 -14.02 -1.86 18.22
C HIS A 13 -12.84 -1.03 17.66
N PRO A 14 -12.42 -1.28 16.41
CA PRO A 14 -11.27 -0.60 15.80
C PRO A 14 -11.53 0.90 15.63
N LYS A 15 -10.45 1.68 15.75
CA LYS A 15 -10.45 3.12 15.50
C LYS A 15 -10.28 3.42 14.01
N TYR A 16 -10.53 4.67 13.64
CA TYR A 16 -10.24 5.16 12.30
C TYR A 16 -8.75 4.96 11.95
N GLY A 17 -8.48 4.39 10.78
CA GLY A 17 -7.11 4.09 10.32
C GLY A 17 -6.62 2.68 10.65
N ASP A 18 -7.28 1.97 11.58
CA ASP A 18 -6.89 0.59 11.92
C ASP A 18 -7.14 -0.37 10.76
N THR A 19 -6.26 -1.34 10.56
CA THR A 19 -6.49 -2.38 9.57
C THR A 19 -7.15 -3.59 10.21
N ILE A 20 -8.31 -4.01 9.68
CA ILE A 20 -9.00 -5.21 10.16
C ILE A 20 -8.53 -6.41 9.35
N ASN A 21 -8.10 -7.46 10.06
CA ASN A 21 -7.78 -8.75 9.48
C ASN A 21 -8.91 -9.75 9.81
N PRO A 22 -9.85 -10.00 8.87
CA PRO A 22 -11.03 -10.84 9.14
C PRO A 22 -10.70 -12.32 9.34
N PHE A 23 -9.58 -12.79 8.78
CA PHE A 23 -9.19 -14.20 8.88
C PHE A 23 -8.68 -14.54 10.27
N ASN A 24 -7.79 -13.70 10.79
CA ASN A 24 -7.22 -13.90 12.12
C ASN A 24 -8.10 -13.30 13.23
N LYS A 25 -9.17 -12.57 12.85
CA LYS A 25 -10.05 -11.82 13.77
C LYS A 25 -9.26 -10.85 14.64
N THR A 26 -8.24 -10.22 14.06
CA THR A 26 -7.37 -9.24 14.71
C THR A 26 -7.51 -7.88 14.05
N VAL A 27 -7.08 -6.86 14.79
CA VAL A 27 -6.98 -5.47 14.32
C VAL A 27 -5.53 -5.04 14.47
N ASP A 28 -5.00 -4.39 13.45
CA ASP A 28 -3.67 -3.82 13.45
C ASP A 28 -3.76 -2.28 13.58
N PRO A 29 -3.25 -1.70 14.69
CA PRO A 29 -3.28 -0.26 14.92
C PRO A 29 -2.08 0.48 14.32
N SER A 30 -1.26 -0.18 13.49
CA SER A 30 0.01 0.40 13.00
C SER A 30 -0.14 1.59 12.05
N GLU A 31 -1.36 2.02 11.70
CA GLU A 31 -1.67 3.04 10.68
C GLU A 31 -1.12 2.74 9.26
N PHE A 32 -0.26 1.73 9.13
CA PHE A 32 0.32 1.28 7.88
C PHE A 32 -0.57 0.25 7.20
N SER A 33 -0.51 0.25 5.87
CA SER A 33 -1.16 -0.80 5.09
C SER A 33 -0.35 -2.09 5.19
N PRO A 34 -0.99 -3.26 5.42
CA PRO A 34 -0.29 -4.53 5.32
C PRO A 34 0.07 -4.85 3.88
N THR A 35 0.92 -5.86 3.68
CA THR A 35 1.33 -6.31 2.35
C THR A 35 0.13 -6.64 1.45
N LEU A 36 0.05 -5.97 0.30
CA LEU A 36 -0.92 -6.27 -0.74
C LEU A 36 -0.61 -7.65 -1.33
N THR A 37 -1.58 -8.55 -1.39
CA THR A 37 -1.38 -9.94 -1.82
C THR A 37 -2.34 -10.36 -2.92
N THR A 38 -1.85 -11.16 -3.87
CA THR A 38 -2.59 -11.69 -5.02
C THR A 38 -3.20 -13.05 -4.72
N ARG A 39 -4.04 -13.15 -3.68
CA ARG A 39 -4.68 -14.43 -3.35
C ARG A 39 -5.92 -14.68 -4.21
N PRO A 40 -6.12 -15.91 -4.75
CA PRO A 40 -7.32 -16.29 -5.51
C PRO A 40 -8.63 -16.14 -4.72
N GLU A 41 -8.60 -16.31 -3.38
CA GLU A 41 -9.76 -16.19 -2.49
C GLU A 41 -10.20 -14.75 -2.18
N GLY A 42 -9.74 -13.81 -3.00
CA GLY A 42 -10.14 -12.42 -2.98
C GLY A 42 -9.38 -11.60 -1.95
N PHE A 43 -9.14 -10.33 -2.32
CA PHE A 43 -8.72 -9.25 -1.44
C PHE A 43 -9.53 -9.28 -0.13
N LYS A 44 -8.98 -9.85 0.95
CA LYS A 44 -9.50 -9.69 2.31
C LYS A 44 -8.58 -8.86 3.20
N THR A 45 -7.42 -8.43 2.68
CA THR A 45 -6.30 -7.98 3.51
C THR A 45 -6.24 -6.48 3.76
N ALA A 46 -7.22 -5.69 3.31
CA ALA A 46 -7.31 -4.30 3.73
C ALA A 46 -8.78 -3.89 3.80
N ILE A 47 -9.45 -4.31 4.87
CA ILE A 47 -10.73 -3.71 5.27
C ILE A 47 -10.38 -2.62 6.26
N LEU A 48 -10.57 -1.37 5.83
CA LEU A 48 -10.35 -0.21 6.67
C LEU A 48 -11.73 0.30 7.18
N PRO A 49 -11.81 0.80 8.42
CA PRO A 49 -12.86 1.71 8.87
C PRO A 49 -12.52 3.12 8.37
N ILE A 50 -13.23 3.58 7.33
CA ILE A 50 -12.80 4.76 6.54
C ILE A 50 -13.50 6.05 6.96
N THR A 51 -14.41 6.01 7.92
CA THR A 51 -15.14 7.22 8.36
C THR A 51 -15.61 7.09 9.80
N SER A 52 -15.90 8.23 10.42
CA SER A 52 -16.68 8.37 11.66
C SER A 52 -18.03 7.62 11.62
N ASN A 53 -18.49 7.24 10.43
CA ASN A 53 -19.74 6.54 10.19
C ASN A 53 -19.56 5.02 10.01
N TYR A 54 -18.41 4.47 10.45
CA TYR A 54 -18.17 3.03 10.60
C TYR A 54 -18.35 2.19 9.32
N ARG A 55 -18.04 2.77 8.16
CA ARG A 55 -18.14 2.04 6.89
C ARG A 55 -16.88 1.20 6.63
N LEU A 56 -17.03 -0.11 6.77
CA LEU A 56 -16.05 -1.10 6.35
C LEU A 56 -16.05 -1.18 4.81
N ARG A 57 -14.90 -0.90 4.16
CA ARG A 57 -14.70 -1.21 2.73
C ARG A 57 -13.30 -1.76 2.46
N LYS A 58 -13.16 -2.43 1.32
CA LYS A 58 -11.86 -2.79 0.78
C LYS A 58 -11.18 -1.54 0.21
N LEU A 59 -9.84 -1.53 0.19
CA LEU A 59 -9.09 -0.61 -0.65
C LEU A 59 -9.51 -0.80 -2.11
N THR A 60 -9.63 0.31 -2.84
CA THR A 60 -9.87 0.38 -4.28
C THR A 60 -8.59 0.07 -5.05
N PRO A 61 -8.66 -0.29 -6.34
CA PRO A 61 -7.43 -0.53 -7.12
C PRO A 61 -6.53 0.72 -7.16
N LYS A 62 -7.13 1.91 -7.27
CA LYS A 62 -6.42 3.20 -7.24
C LYS A 62 -5.63 3.41 -5.95
N GLU A 63 -6.22 3.11 -4.80
CA GLU A 63 -5.51 3.18 -3.53
C GLU A 63 -4.38 2.15 -3.44
N CYS A 64 -4.59 0.93 -3.93
CA CYS A 64 -3.54 -0.10 -3.98
C CYS A 64 -2.36 0.31 -4.87
N TRP A 65 -2.61 0.95 -6.01
CA TRP A 65 -1.57 1.45 -6.90
C TRP A 65 -0.79 2.62 -6.29
N ARG A 66 -1.49 3.53 -5.61
CA ARG A 66 -0.84 4.61 -4.84
C ARG A 66 0.07 4.06 -3.75
N LEU A 67 -0.35 3.01 -3.04
CA LEU A 67 0.49 2.34 -2.03
C LEU A 67 1.77 1.75 -2.64
N MET A 68 1.70 1.27 -3.89
CA MET A 68 2.89 0.80 -4.62
C MET A 68 3.72 1.95 -5.24
N GLY A 69 3.29 3.21 -5.08
CA GLY A 69 4.00 4.39 -5.56
C GLY A 69 3.79 4.70 -7.05
N PHE A 70 2.72 4.18 -7.65
CA PHE A 70 2.28 4.63 -8.98
C PHE A 70 1.49 5.93 -8.90
N ARG A 71 1.52 6.70 -9.98
CA ARG A 71 0.74 7.92 -10.08
C ARG A 71 -0.69 7.62 -10.53
N ASP A 72 -1.59 8.56 -10.27
CA ASP A 72 -2.99 8.42 -10.65
C ASP A 72 -3.17 8.33 -12.16
N GLU A 73 -2.33 9.04 -12.95
CA GLU A 73 -2.43 8.99 -14.40
C GLU A 73 -2.07 7.61 -14.95
N ASP A 74 -1.24 6.84 -14.25
CA ASP A 74 -0.82 5.51 -14.69
C ASP A 74 -1.97 4.51 -14.55
N ILE A 75 -2.75 4.58 -13.46
CA ILE A 75 -3.94 3.73 -13.31
C ILE A 75 -5.11 4.20 -14.17
N ASP A 76 -5.29 5.51 -14.36
CA ASP A 76 -6.37 6.05 -15.18
C ASP A 76 -6.24 5.57 -16.64
N LYS A 77 -5.02 5.48 -17.17
CA LYS A 77 -4.74 4.82 -18.46
C LYS A 77 -5.13 3.35 -18.50
N CYS A 78 -4.92 2.60 -17.41
CA CYS A 78 -5.35 1.21 -17.36
C CYS A 78 -6.88 1.07 -17.38
N TYR A 79 -7.60 2.02 -16.76
CA TYR A 79 -9.05 2.10 -16.86
C TYR A 79 -9.52 2.42 -18.29
N GLU A 80 -8.86 3.33 -18.99
CA GLU A 80 -9.13 3.63 -20.41
C GLU A 80 -8.96 2.40 -21.31
N LEU A 81 -7.97 1.56 -21.01
CA LEU A 81 -7.73 0.26 -21.67
C LEU A 81 -8.73 -0.84 -21.26
N LYS A 82 -9.74 -0.53 -20.45
CA LYS A 82 -10.77 -1.45 -19.95
C LYS A 82 -10.19 -2.65 -19.17
N VAL A 83 -9.08 -2.46 -18.47
CA VAL A 83 -8.54 -3.48 -17.57
C VAL A 83 -9.51 -3.65 -16.39
N SER A 84 -9.86 -4.90 -16.06
CA SER A 84 -10.78 -5.16 -14.95
C SER A 84 -10.14 -4.88 -13.59
N ASP A 85 -10.95 -4.45 -12.61
CA ASP A 85 -10.49 -4.22 -11.24
C ASP A 85 -9.74 -5.41 -10.66
N SER A 86 -10.23 -6.63 -10.91
CA SER A 86 -9.59 -7.87 -10.48
C SER A 86 -8.16 -8.01 -10.99
N GLN A 87 -7.88 -7.55 -12.22
CA GLN A 87 -6.52 -7.56 -12.78
C GLN A 87 -5.68 -6.41 -12.23
N LEU A 88 -6.23 -5.20 -12.08
CA LEU A 88 -5.52 -4.08 -11.47
C LEU A 88 -5.06 -4.38 -10.04
N TYR A 89 -5.92 -5.04 -9.27
CA TYR A 89 -5.60 -5.55 -7.94
C TYR A 89 -4.45 -6.57 -7.96
N LYS A 90 -4.45 -7.49 -8.94
CA LYS A 90 -3.37 -8.47 -9.12
C LYS A 90 -2.06 -7.81 -9.53
N GLN A 91 -2.12 -6.83 -10.44
CA GLN A 91 -0.95 -6.08 -10.88
C GLN A 91 -0.34 -5.32 -9.70
N ALA A 92 -1.15 -4.64 -8.88
CA ALA A 92 -0.68 -4.00 -7.67
C ALA A 92 -0.03 -5.00 -6.71
N GLY A 93 -0.71 -6.10 -6.37
CA GLY A 93 -0.20 -7.07 -5.39
C GLY A 93 1.05 -7.84 -5.84
N ASN A 94 1.29 -7.98 -7.15
CA ASN A 94 2.52 -8.58 -7.70
C ASN A 94 3.60 -7.53 -7.97
N SER A 95 3.30 -6.24 -7.81
CA SER A 95 4.25 -5.16 -8.06
C SER A 95 5.25 -5.05 -6.92
N ILE A 96 6.34 -4.36 -7.22
CA ILE A 96 7.29 -3.85 -6.24
C ILE A 96 7.02 -2.35 -6.07
N ILE A 97 7.27 -1.81 -4.87
CA ILE A 97 7.13 -0.38 -4.58
C ILE A 97 8.14 0.40 -5.44
N THR A 98 7.64 1.35 -6.24
CA THR A 98 8.45 2.13 -7.19
C THR A 98 9.60 2.87 -6.51
N TYR A 99 9.35 3.44 -5.33
CA TYR A 99 10.36 4.13 -4.51
C TYR A 99 11.52 3.22 -4.09
N CYS A 100 11.24 1.94 -3.76
CA CYS A 100 12.28 0.99 -3.40
C CYS A 100 13.19 0.67 -4.59
N ILE A 101 12.60 0.47 -5.78
CA ILE A 101 13.38 0.24 -7.00
C ILE A 101 14.21 1.48 -7.35
N ALA A 102 13.63 2.68 -7.27
CA ALA A 102 14.36 3.91 -7.56
C ALA A 102 15.63 4.03 -6.68
N LEU A 103 15.50 3.79 -5.37
CA LEU A 103 16.64 3.81 -4.45
C LEU A 103 17.67 2.71 -4.77
N LEU A 104 17.23 1.48 -5.05
CA LEU A 104 18.15 0.41 -5.44
C LEU A 104 18.93 0.77 -6.71
N MET A 105 18.27 1.38 -7.70
CA MET A 105 18.90 1.81 -8.94
C MET A 105 19.89 2.96 -8.72
N GLU A 106 19.56 3.92 -7.86
CA GLU A 106 20.47 5.00 -7.46
C GLU A 106 21.76 4.45 -6.81
N HIS A 107 21.62 3.52 -5.86
CA HIS A 107 22.76 2.90 -5.19
C HIS A 107 23.59 2.01 -6.14
N LEU A 108 22.92 1.30 -7.06
CA LEU A 108 23.61 0.54 -8.11
C LEU A 108 24.41 1.47 -9.03
N TYR A 109 23.83 2.60 -9.45
CA TYR A 109 24.51 3.59 -10.27
C TYR A 109 25.74 4.17 -9.55
N LYS A 110 25.58 4.53 -8.28
CA LYS A 110 26.67 5.03 -7.44
C LYS A 110 27.84 4.05 -7.39
N ALA A 111 27.54 2.77 -7.14
CA ALA A 111 28.56 1.73 -7.03
C ALA A 111 29.26 1.41 -8.37
N GLN A 112 28.56 1.52 -9.49
CA GLN A 112 29.10 1.14 -10.81
C GLN A 112 29.77 2.28 -11.57
N TYR A 113 29.27 3.52 -11.44
CA TYR A 113 29.65 4.63 -12.33
C TYR A 113 30.17 5.85 -11.60
N ASP A 114 29.51 6.29 -10.52
CA ASP A 114 29.88 7.52 -9.81
C ASP A 114 29.73 7.37 -8.29
N ASN A 115 30.84 7.05 -7.62
CA ASN A 115 30.88 6.90 -6.17
C ASN A 115 30.60 8.21 -5.40
N THR A 116 30.61 9.37 -6.07
CA THR A 116 30.29 10.67 -5.47
C THR A 116 28.81 11.02 -5.55
N TYR A 117 28.03 10.25 -6.32
CA TYR A 117 26.59 10.42 -6.41
C TYR A 117 25.94 10.33 -5.03
N VAL A 118 25.09 11.30 -4.69
CA VAL A 118 24.35 11.32 -3.42
C VAL A 118 22.95 10.79 -3.64
N CYS A 119 22.68 9.61 -3.09
CA CYS A 119 21.38 8.94 -3.20
C CYS A 119 20.31 9.71 -2.41
N THR A 120 19.06 9.49 -2.78
CA THR A 120 17.89 10.19 -2.23
C THR A 120 17.72 9.94 -0.73
N ASP A 121 17.97 8.72 -0.26
CA ASP A 121 17.96 8.36 1.16
C ASP A 121 19.07 9.09 1.95
N GLU A 122 20.27 9.20 1.38
CA GLU A 122 21.38 9.96 1.99
C GLU A 122 21.02 11.43 2.14
N LYS A 123 20.36 12.03 1.13
CA LYS A 123 19.86 13.42 1.21
C LYS A 123 18.84 13.58 2.33
N ILE A 124 17.89 12.64 2.46
CA ILE A 124 16.85 12.70 3.50
C ILE A 124 17.48 12.62 4.91
N LEU A 125 18.42 11.71 5.12
CA LEU A 125 19.10 11.54 6.41
C LEU A 125 19.93 12.78 6.79
N ASN A 126 20.64 13.35 5.81
CA ASN A 126 21.43 14.56 6.02
C ASN A 126 20.55 15.77 6.33
N ASN A 127 19.37 15.86 5.73
CA ASN A 127 18.43 16.93 6.01
C ASN A 127 17.77 16.78 7.39
N ARG A 128 17.46 15.54 7.83
CA ARG A 128 16.94 15.28 9.18
C ARG A 128 17.96 15.62 10.28
N ARG A 129 19.25 15.41 10.04
CA ARG A 129 20.33 15.77 10.98
C ARG A 129 20.57 17.28 11.12
N ARG A 130 20.06 18.12 10.21
CA ARG A 130 20.19 19.59 10.26
C ARG A 130 19.09 20.28 11.08
N ILE A 131 18.05 19.56 11.48
CA ILE A 131 16.85 20.09 12.16
C ILE A 131 16.84 19.71 13.66
N LEU A 132 17.90 19.04 14.13
CA LEU A 132 18.21 18.78 15.55
C LEU A 132 19.47 19.54 15.92
#